data_AF-A0A0G1K909-F1
#
_entry.id   AF-A0A0G1K909-F1
#
_cell.length_a   1.000
_cell.length_b   1.000
_cell.length_c   1.000
_cell.angle_alpha   90.00
_cell.angle_beta   90.00
_cell.angle_gamma   90.00
#
_symmetry.space_group_name_H-M   'P 1'
#
loop_
_entity.id
_entity.type
_entity.pdbx_description
1 polymer ?
#
loop_
_entity_poly.entity_id
_entity_poly.type
_entity_poly.pdbx_seq_one_letter_code
_entity_poly.pdbx_strand_id
1 'polypeptide(L)'
;MKNPRASLKKLNWKVNGQLFGFGTSPEADWKIIFISTTILAVFVIALSVFMFIKIDRKGIFVVERSTGGRGTTLDVSLLRETILYYQNKAFEFKRIKSAITPATDPSLNN
;
A
#
# COMPACT_ATOMS: atom_id res chain seq x y z
N MET A 1 -28.09 -23.14 9.68
CA MET A 1 -27.57 -21.86 9.16
C MET A 1 -28.73 -20.90 8.92
N LYS A 2 -28.83 -19.79 9.66
CA LYS A 2 -29.89 -18.78 9.45
C LYS A 2 -29.52 -17.92 8.24
N ASN A 3 -30.37 -17.93 7.22
CA ASN A 3 -30.15 -17.24 5.94
C ASN A 3 -30.22 -15.71 6.13
N PRO A 4 -29.13 -14.95 5.97
CA PRO A 4 -29.10 -13.51 6.23
C PRO A 4 -29.99 -12.71 5.25
N ARG A 5 -30.30 -13.27 4.07
CA ARG A 5 -31.20 -12.64 3.09
C ARG A 5 -32.65 -12.55 3.55
N ALA A 6 -33.10 -13.46 4.42
CA ALA A 6 -34.46 -13.43 4.94
C ALA A 6 -34.65 -12.33 6.02
N SER A 7 -33.58 -11.92 6.70
CA SER A 7 -33.65 -10.95 7.80
C SER A 7 -33.83 -9.50 7.33
N LEU A 8 -33.36 -9.16 6.12
CA LEU A 8 -33.44 -7.80 5.59
C LEU A 8 -34.84 -7.42 5.10
N LYS A 9 -35.66 -8.41 4.71
CA LYS A 9 -37.02 -8.18 4.19
C LYS A 9 -38.02 -7.67 5.24
N LYS A 10 -37.69 -7.74 6.53
CA LYS A 10 -38.60 -7.40 7.64
C LYS A 10 -38.32 -6.03 8.27
N LEU A 11 -37.38 -5.26 7.70
CA LEU A 11 -36.96 -3.99 8.27
C LEU A 11 -37.82 -2.86 7.67
N ASN A 12 -38.90 -2.51 8.37
CA ASN A 12 -39.79 -1.41 8.00
C ASN A 12 -39.07 -0.08 8.29
N TRP A 13 -38.34 0.46 7.32
CA TRP A 13 -37.57 1.71 7.46
C TRP A 13 -38.39 2.99 7.37
N LYS A 14 -39.68 2.87 7.06
CA LYS A 14 -40.60 4.00 6.96
C LYS A 14 -41.39 4.13 8.26
N VAL A 15 -41.26 5.27 8.92
CA VAL A 15 -42.13 5.69 10.02
C VAL A 15 -42.93 6.87 9.49
N ASN A 16 -44.26 6.78 9.50
CA ASN A 16 -45.18 7.83 9.02
C ASN A 16 -44.87 8.36 7.61
N GLY A 17 -44.47 7.48 6.68
CA GLY A 17 -44.18 7.84 5.29
C GLY A 17 -42.80 8.47 5.05
N GLN A 18 -42.08 8.85 6.11
CA GLN A 18 -40.72 9.40 6.05
C GLN A 18 -39.66 8.32 6.27
N LEU A 19 -38.54 8.46 5.57
CA LEU A 19 -37.39 7.55 5.64
C LEU A 19 -36.64 7.79 6.96
N PHE A 20 -36.57 6.77 7.81
CA PHE A 20 -35.98 6.84 9.16
C PHE A 20 -36.65 7.85 10.13
N GLY A 21 -37.83 8.38 9.79
CA GLY A 21 -38.51 9.39 10.62
C GLY A 21 -37.86 10.78 10.57
N PHE A 22 -36.98 11.03 9.59
CA PHE A 22 -36.41 12.36 9.35
C PHE A 22 -37.48 13.36 8.94
N GLY A 23 -37.52 14.52 9.61
CA GLY A 23 -38.50 15.57 9.37
C GLY A 23 -39.82 15.37 10.12
N THR A 24 -39.87 14.45 11.09
CA THR A 24 -41.03 14.30 12.00
C THR A 24 -40.97 15.28 13.17
N SER A 25 -39.76 15.56 13.69
CA SER A 25 -39.50 16.55 14.75
C SER A 25 -38.01 16.89 14.81
N PRO A 26 -37.64 18.13 15.18
CA PRO A 26 -36.24 18.52 15.35
C PRO A 26 -35.49 17.61 16.35
N GLU A 27 -36.14 17.17 17.42
CA GLU A 27 -35.54 16.32 18.45
C GLU A 27 -35.24 14.91 17.92
N ALA A 28 -36.12 14.35 17.09
CA ALA A 28 -35.88 13.07 16.45
C ALA A 28 -34.72 13.16 15.45
N ASP A 29 -34.67 14.22 14.64
CA ASP A 29 -33.63 14.43 13.64
C ASP A 29 -32.24 14.53 14.29
N TRP A 30 -32.12 15.30 15.38
CA TRP A 30 -30.87 15.39 16.15
C TRP A 30 -30.42 14.05 16.73
N LYS A 31 -31.36 13.23 17.23
CA LYS A 31 -31.04 11.89 17.72
C LYS A 31 -30.53 10.99 16.60
N ILE A 32 -31.15 11.04 15.42
CA ILE A 32 -30.73 10.22 14.27
C ILE A 32 -29.34 10.65 13.79
N ILE A 33 -29.08 11.95 13.68
CA ILE A 33 -27.75 12.47 13.35
C ILE A 33 -26.74 11.97 14.38
N PHE A 34 -27.00 12.15 15.67
CA PHE A 34 -26.07 11.74 16.72
C PHE A 34 -25.76 10.24 16.70
N ILE A 35 -26.79 9.39 16.58
CA ILE A 35 -26.64 7.94 16.51
C ILE A 35 -25.87 7.53 15.25
N SER A 36 -26.21 8.10 14.09
CA SER A 36 -25.53 7.78 12.83
C SER A 36 -24.06 8.20 12.84
N THR A 37 -23.75 9.38 13.37
CA THR A 37 -22.36 9.86 13.54
C THR A 37 -21.60 8.96 14.51
N THR A 38 -22.22 8.53 15.61
CA THR A 38 -21.58 7.62 16.57
C THR A 38 -21.27 6.27 15.95
N ILE A 39 -22.21 5.67 15.22
CA ILE A 39 -22.00 4.41 14.50
C ILE A 39 -20.88 4.56 13.46
N LEU A 40 -20.90 5.64 12.70
CA LEU A 40 -19.87 5.93 11.71
C LEU A 40 -18.48 6.07 12.36
N ALA A 41 -18.39 6.80 13.47
CA ALA A 41 -17.14 6.98 14.21
C ALA A 41 -16.58 5.64 14.70
N VAL A 42 -17.43 4.79 15.31
CA VAL A 42 -17.02 3.44 15.73
C VAL A 42 -16.55 2.60 14.55
N PHE A 43 -17.25 2.67 13.41
CA PHE A 43 -16.87 1.96 12.20
C PHE A 43 -15.53 2.42 11.65
N VAL A 44 -15.28 3.74 11.60
CA VAL A 44 -14.01 4.32 11.17
C VAL A 44 -12.88 3.88 12.10
N ILE A 45 -13.07 3.96 13.42
CA ILE A 45 -12.08 3.51 14.41
C ILE A 45 -11.76 2.02 14.21
N ALA A 46 -12.78 1.18 14.04
CA ALA A 46 -12.59 -0.25 13.80
C ALA A 46 -11.80 -0.52 12.49
N LEU A 47 -12.12 0.21 11.41
CA LEU A 47 -11.38 0.12 10.16
C LEU A 47 -9.94 0.61 10.30
N SER A 48 -9.70 1.70 11.04
CA SER A 48 -8.36 2.22 11.31
C SER A 48 -7.53 1.20 12.08
N VAL A 49 -8.08 0.59 13.14
CA VAL A 49 -7.40 -0.48 13.89
C VAL A 49 -7.14 -1.70 13.01
N PHE A 50 -8.12 -2.11 12.20
CA PHE A 50 -7.96 -3.22 11.26
C PHE A 50 -6.84 -2.96 10.25
N MET A 51 -6.81 -1.76 9.65
CA MET A 51 -5.77 -1.34 8.73
C MET A 51 -4.42 -1.25 9.42
N PHE A 52 -4.34 -0.72 10.64
CA PHE A 52 -3.13 -0.66 11.44
C PHE A 52 -2.54 -2.05 11.68
N ILE A 53 -3.36 -3.01 12.11
CA ILE A 53 -2.93 -4.42 12.28
C ILE A 53 -2.47 -5.02 10.95
N LYS A 54 -3.18 -4.75 9.85
CA LYS A 54 -2.82 -5.24 8.52
C LYS A 54 -1.49 -4.65 8.03
N ILE A 55 -1.23 -3.38 8.31
CA ILE A 55 0.02 -2.67 7.98
C ILE A 55 1.17 -3.20 8.83
N ASP A 56 0.98 -3.29 10.15
CA ASP A 56 1.97 -3.79 11.11
C ASP A 56 2.42 -5.22 10.76
N ARG A 57 1.47 -6.07 10.34
CA ARG A 57 1.74 -7.43 9.83
C ARG A 57 2.36 -7.47 8.43
N LYS A 58 2.86 -6.34 7.90
CA LYS A 58 3.42 -6.16 6.54
C LYS A 58 2.45 -6.45 5.40
N GLY A 59 1.15 -6.59 5.64
CA GLY A 59 0.15 -7.02 4.65
C GLY A 59 -0.10 -6.05 3.48
N ILE A 60 0.49 -4.86 3.48
CA ILE A 60 0.45 -3.90 2.35
C ILE A 60 1.76 -3.93 1.52
N PHE A 61 2.83 -4.53 2.06
CA PHE A 61 4.11 -4.75 1.35
C PHE A 61 4.40 -6.24 1.09
N VAL A 62 3.42 -7.12 1.28
CA VAL A 62 3.49 -8.47 0.71
C VAL A 62 3.00 -8.37 -0.72
N VAL A 63 3.95 -8.09 -1.63
CA VAL A 63 3.91 -8.68 -2.98
C VAL A 63 3.46 -10.11 -2.79
N GLU A 64 2.30 -10.43 -3.36
CA GLU A 64 1.69 -11.75 -3.48
C GLU A 64 2.74 -12.84 -3.26
N ARG A 65 2.82 -13.35 -2.02
CA ARG A 65 3.63 -14.54 -1.75
C ARG A 65 2.88 -15.66 -2.44
N SER A 66 3.22 -15.84 -3.71
CA SER A 66 3.05 -17.08 -4.42
C SER A 66 3.37 -18.20 -3.43
N THR A 67 2.35 -19.00 -3.21
CA THR A 67 2.43 -20.33 -2.65
C THR A 67 3.66 -21.04 -3.22
N GLY A 68 4.70 -21.21 -2.40
CA GLY A 68 5.82 -22.10 -2.71
C GLY A 68 7.20 -21.49 -2.53
N GLY A 69 7.83 -21.83 -1.41
CA GLY A 69 9.28 -22.04 -1.37
C GLY A 69 10.14 -20.86 -0.94
N ARG A 70 10.80 -21.06 0.21
CA ARG A 70 12.06 -20.46 0.65
C ARG A 70 12.12 -18.93 0.74
N GLY A 71 12.36 -18.47 1.96
CA GLY A 71 12.78 -17.09 2.22
C GLY A 71 13.87 -16.67 1.26
N THR A 72 13.65 -15.52 0.62
CA THR A 72 14.67 -14.75 -0.07
C THR A 72 15.66 -14.21 0.95
N THR A 73 16.46 -15.11 1.53
CA THR A 73 17.76 -14.76 2.08
C THR A 73 18.55 -14.21 0.90
N LEU A 74 18.80 -12.90 0.96
CA LEU A 74 19.63 -12.16 0.02
C LEU A 74 20.85 -13.01 -0.36
N ASP A 75 20.96 -13.36 -1.63
CA ASP A 75 22.03 -14.24 -2.09
C ASP A 75 23.34 -13.46 -2.06
N VAL A 76 24.06 -13.63 -0.95
CA VAL A 76 25.33 -12.96 -0.68
C VAL A 76 26.36 -13.29 -1.76
N SER A 77 26.23 -14.43 -2.46
CA SER A 77 27.11 -14.80 -3.56
C SER A 77 26.90 -13.89 -4.78
N LEU A 78 25.65 -13.66 -5.18
CA LEU A 78 25.29 -12.79 -6.30
C LEU A 78 25.64 -11.33 -6.00
N LEU A 79 25.42 -10.87 -4.77
CA LEU A 79 25.84 -9.53 -4.36
C LEU A 79 27.36 -9.37 -4.40
N ARG A 80 28.11 -10.36 -3.92
CA ARG A 80 29.58 -10.35 -3.94
C ARG A 80 30.11 -10.35 -5.37
N GLU A 81 29.52 -11.15 -6.26
CA GLU A 81 29.88 -11.18 -7.68
C GLU A 81 29.61 -9.84 -8.36
N THR A 82 28.47 -9.21 -8.06
CA THR A 82 28.13 -7.89 -8.58
C THR A 82 29.14 -6.83 -8.13
N ILE A 83 29.52 -6.83 -6.85
CA ILE A 83 30.53 -5.90 -6.31
C ILE A 83 31.88 -6.12 -7.01
N LEU A 84 32.32 -7.37 -7.17
CA LEU A 84 33.58 -7.70 -7.84
C LEU A 84 33.57 -7.28 -9.31
N TYR A 85 32.45 -7.49 -10.02
CA TYR A 85 32.29 -7.07 -11.41
C TYR A 85 32.48 -5.55 -11.57
N TYR A 86 31.84 -4.75 -10.73
CA TYR A 86 31.98 -3.29 -10.79
C TYR A 86 33.36 -2.80 -10.37
N GLN A 87 34.00 -3.43 -9.39
CA GLN A 87 35.39 -3.11 -9.01
C GLN A 87 36.37 -3.38 -10.16
N ASN A 88 36.22 -4.51 -10.83
CA ASN A 88 37.07 -4.86 -11.97
C ASN A 88 36.85 -3.89 -13.15
N LYS A 89 35.60 -3.54 -13.46
CA LYS A 89 35.29 -2.51 -14.46
C LYS A 89 35.90 -1.16 -14.13
N ALA A 90 35.84 -0.74 -12.87
CA ALA A 90 36.44 0.53 -12.44
C ALA A 90 37.97 0.53 -12.60
N PHE A 91 38.62 -0.60 -12.33
CA PHE A 91 40.06 -0.75 -12.56
C PHE A 91 40.41 -0.68 -14.06
N GLU A 92 39.63 -1.35 -14.91
CA GLU A 92 39.83 -1.28 -16.37
C GLU A 92 39.65 0.14 -16.91
N PHE A 93 38.64 0.88 -16.45
CA PHE A 93 38.45 2.29 -16.84
C PHE A 93 39.61 3.18 -16.42
N LYS A 94 40.17 2.96 -15.22
CA LYS A 94 41.38 3.68 -14.78
C LYS A 94 42.57 3.35 -15.67
N ARG A 95 42.78 2.07 -16.00
CA ARG A 95 43.85 1.63 -16.90
C ARG A 95 43.71 2.27 -18.29
N ILE A 96 42.51 2.28 -18.86
CA ILE A 96 42.24 2.93 -20.14
C ILE A 96 42.50 4.43 -20.03
N LYS A 97 42.01 5.10 -18.98
CA LYS A 97 42.24 6.53 -18.76
C LYS A 97 43.73 6.88 -18.64
N SER A 98 44.53 6.04 -17.98
CA SER A 98 45.98 6.23 -17.88
C SER A 98 46.75 5.86 -19.16
N ALA A 99 46.15 5.04 -20.03
CA ALA A 99 46.72 4.61 -21.30
C ALA A 99 46.31 5.50 -22.49
N ILE A 100 45.45 6.50 -22.27
CA ILE A 100 45.18 7.55 -23.25
C ILE A 100 46.48 8.34 -23.44
N THR A 101 47.21 8.03 -24.51
CA THR A 101 48.18 8.95 -25.10
C THR A 101 47.46 10.26 -25.43
N PRO A 102 48.11 11.43 -25.25
CA PRO A 102 47.50 12.71 -25.58
C PRO A 102 47.11 12.68 -27.07
N ALA A 103 45.80 12.57 -27.32
CA ALA A 103 45.27 12.76 -28.64
C ALA A 103 45.39 14.25 -28.94
N THR A 104 46.41 14.62 -29.71
CA THR A 104 46.48 15.96 -30.30
C THR A 104 45.27 16.12 -31.20
N ASP A 105 44.42 17.10 -30.85
CA ASP A 105 43.26 17.47 -31.64
C ASP A 105 43.73 17.97 -33.03
N PRO A 106 43.40 17.29 -34.13
CA PRO A 106 43.80 17.73 -35.46
C PRO A 106 43.09 19.02 -35.90
N SER A 107 42.09 19.54 -35.17
CA SER A 107 41.43 20.81 -35.51
C SER A 107 42.19 22.07 -35.05
N LEU A 108 43.30 21.93 -34.33
CA LEU A 108 44.12 23.06 -33.86
C LEU A 108 45.26 23.44 -34.83
N ASN A 109 45.34 22.80 -36.00
CA ASN A 109 46.35 23.07 -37.02
C ASN A 109 45.69 23.44 -38.37
N ASN A 110 44.92 24.53 -38.37
CA ASN A 110 44.57 25.29 -39.57
C ASN A 110 44.24 26.74 -39.22
#